data_AF-A0A9N9JMB4-F1
#
_entry.id   AF-A0A9N9JMB4-F1
#
_cell.length_a   1.000
_cell.length_b   1.000
_cell.length_c   1.000
_cell.angle_alpha   90.00
_cell.angle_beta   90.00
_cell.angle_gamma   90.00
#
_symmetry.space_group_name_H-M   'P 1'
#
loop_
_entity.id
_entity.type
_entity.pdbx_description
1 polymer ?
#
loop_
_entity_poly.entity_id
_entity_poly.type
_entity_poly.pdbx_seq_one_letter_code
_entity_poly.pdbx_strand_id
1 'polypeptide(L)'
;GLINVAAEPFQISLAFTVLIMWMQLLLLMRYFKYVGHYIYIIIHILNSIWPFFAFMLIVVIGFGHAMFVLLHKADPSSFRIDSYSIVDPNNVTNNLFPDYQIQHQVNQNSRLDNYYSFFFSSVEAVFFWTNGRWDQINQWDNYALDVMTILGSL
;
A
#
# COMPACT_ATOMS: atom_id res chain seq x y z
N GLY A 1 -13.23 -22.95 -11.39
CA GLY A 1 -12.87 -22.27 -12.65
C GLY A 1 -13.58 -20.93 -12.78
N LEU A 2 -14.84 -20.93 -13.21
CA LEU A 2 -15.58 -19.71 -13.58
C LEU A 2 -16.29 -18.98 -12.43
N ILE A 3 -16.51 -19.65 -11.29
CA ILE A 3 -17.18 -19.09 -10.11
C ILE A 3 -16.31 -18.11 -9.29
N ASN A 4 -14.98 -18.17 -9.42
CA ASN A 4 -14.09 -17.28 -8.67
C ASN A 4 -13.84 -15.93 -9.38
N VAL A 5 -13.93 -15.88 -10.71
CA VAL A 5 -13.64 -14.64 -11.47
C VAL A 5 -14.73 -13.58 -11.30
N ALA A 6 -15.99 -13.99 -11.10
CA ALA A 6 -17.09 -13.08 -10.79
C ALA A 6 -17.19 -12.73 -9.30
N ALA A 7 -16.54 -13.49 -8.42
CA ALA A 7 -16.57 -13.27 -6.98
C ALA A 7 -15.74 -12.04 -6.57
N GLU A 8 -14.56 -11.85 -7.17
CA GLU A 8 -13.65 -10.73 -6.88
C GLU A 8 -14.31 -9.34 -7.08
N PRO A 9 -14.84 -8.98 -8.27
CA PRO A 9 -15.46 -7.66 -8.47
C PRO A 9 -16.73 -7.49 -7.62
N PHE A 10 -17.47 -8.57 -7.37
CA PHE A 10 -18.64 -8.55 -6.50
C PHE A 10 -18.26 -8.25 -5.05
N GLN A 11 -17.21 -8.90 -4.52
CA GLN A 11 -16.73 -8.67 -3.16
C GLN A 11 -16.19 -7.24 -2.98
N ILE A 12 -15.48 -6.70 -3.97
CA ILE A 12 -15.01 -5.30 -3.96
C ILE A 12 -16.22 -4.35 -3.88
N SER A 13 -17.20 -4.52 -4.77
CA SER A 13 -18.42 -3.70 -4.78
C SER A 13 -19.21 -3.81 -3.47
N LEU A 14 -19.31 -5.01 -2.91
CA LEU A 14 -19.94 -5.27 -1.62
C LEU A 14 -19.21 -4.51 -0.49
N ALA A 15 -17.87 -4.55 -0.45
CA ALA A 15 -17.08 -3.85 0.55
C ALA A 15 -17.29 -2.33 0.50
N PHE A 16 -17.28 -1.73 -0.70
CA PHE A 16 -17.62 -0.31 -0.89
C PHE A 16 -19.04 0.02 -0.47
N THR A 17 -20.00 -0.84 -0.82
CA THR A 17 -21.40 -0.66 -0.43
C THR A 17 -21.54 -0.68 1.10
N VAL A 18 -20.89 -1.62 1.78
CA VAL A 18 -20.90 -1.72 3.24
C VAL A 18 -20.28 -0.48 3.88
N LEU A 19 -19.15 0.01 3.37
CA LEU A 19 -18.52 1.24 3.87
C LEU A 19 -19.45 2.45 3.72
N ILE A 20 -20.05 2.62 2.53
CA ILE A 20 -20.99 3.72 2.27
C ILE A 20 -22.22 3.61 3.18
N MET A 21 -22.74 2.40 3.42
CA MET A 21 -23.85 2.19 4.35
C MET A 21 -23.49 2.59 5.78
N TRP A 22 -22.29 2.25 6.27
CA TRP A 22 -21.82 2.72 7.57
C TRP A 22 -21.71 4.24 7.64
N MET A 23 -21.15 4.88 6.60
CA MET A 23 -21.07 6.35 6.53
C MET A 23 -22.46 6.99 6.53
N GLN A 24 -23.41 6.42 5.79
CA GLN A 24 -24.81 6.88 5.79
C GLN A 24 -25.47 6.73 7.16
N LEU A 25 -25.25 5.60 7.83
CA LEU A 25 -25.75 5.38 9.19
C LEU A 25 -25.23 6.46 10.15
N LEU A 26 -23.93 6.80 10.06
CA LEU A 26 -23.34 7.87 10.87
C LEU A 26 -23.99 9.23 10.60
N LEU A 27 -24.31 9.55 9.34
CA LEU A 27 -24.98 10.79 8.97
C LEU A 27 -26.45 10.80 9.40
N LEU A 28 -27.15 9.67 9.33
CA LEU A 28 -28.54 9.53 9.78
C LEU A 28 -28.68 9.76 11.30
N MET A 29 -27.63 9.53 12.09
CA MET A 29 -27.65 9.88 13.51
C MET A 29 -27.90 11.38 13.76
N ARG A 30 -27.76 12.25 12.74
CA ARG A 30 -28.10 13.68 12.79
C ARG A 30 -29.56 13.94 13.17
N TYR A 31 -30.47 13.01 12.89
CA TYR A 31 -31.89 13.16 13.23
C TYR A 31 -32.15 13.13 14.75
N PHE A 32 -31.26 12.55 15.55
CA PHE A 32 -31.39 12.55 17.00
C PHE A 32 -30.92 13.89 17.58
N LYS A 33 -31.77 14.58 18.33
CA LYS A 33 -31.52 15.94 18.85
C LYS A 33 -30.16 16.09 19.55
N TYR A 34 -29.78 15.15 20.42
CA TYR A 34 -28.53 15.22 21.18
C TYR A 34 -27.32 14.82 20.33
N VAL A 35 -27.41 13.72 19.56
CA VAL A 35 -26.30 13.22 18.74
C VAL A 35 -26.02 14.15 17.54
N GLY A 36 -27.06 14.77 16.98
CA GLY A 36 -26.95 15.69 15.84
C GLY A 36 -26.15 16.95 16.12
N HIS A 37 -26.08 17.41 17.38
CA HIS A 37 -25.23 18.54 17.75
C HIS A 37 -23.74 18.19 17.59
N TYR A 38 -23.34 16.98 18.01
CA TYR A 38 -21.97 16.50 17.82
C TYR A 38 -21.63 16.34 16.33
N ILE A 39 -22.54 15.79 15.52
CA ILE A 39 -22.34 15.63 14.07
C ILE A 39 -22.16 16.99 13.39
N TYR A 40 -22.92 18.01 13.82
CA TYR A 40 -22.74 19.37 13.32
C TYR A 40 -21.33 19.91 13.60
N ILE A 41 -20.83 19.71 14.83
CA ILE A 41 -19.46 20.10 15.23
C ILE A 41 -18.42 19.33 14.39
N ILE A 42 -18.58 18.02 14.21
CA ILE A 42 -17.66 17.20 13.39
C ILE A 42 -17.61 17.72 11.95
N ILE A 43 -18.76 17.96 11.30
CA ILE A 43 -18.82 18.49 9.93
C ILE A 43 -18.12 19.86 9.85
N HIS A 44 -18.30 20.70 10.87
CA HIS A 44 -17.64 22.00 10.91
C HIS A 44 -16.11 21.87 11.00
N ILE A 45 -15.62 20.98 11.87
CA ILE A 45 -14.19 20.68 12.00
C ILE A 45 -13.63 20.13 10.68
N LEU A 46 -14.31 19.17 10.06
CA LEU A 46 -13.90 18.59 8.77
C LEU A 46 -13.76 19.65 7.68
N ASN A 47 -14.72 20.58 7.59
CA ASN A 47 -14.64 21.69 6.63
C ASN A 47 -13.47 22.64 6.91
N SER A 48 -13.07 22.79 8.17
CA SER A 48 -11.92 23.61 8.55
C SER A 48 -10.58 22.93 8.26
N ILE A 49 -10.50 21.61 8.38
CA ILE A 49 -9.25 20.85 8.23
C ILE A 49 -9.06 20.34 6.79
N TRP A 50 -10.11 20.26 5.97
CA TRP A 50 -10.04 19.82 4.57
C TRP A 50 -8.89 20.44 3.75
N PRO A 51 -8.57 21.75 3.84
CA PRO A 51 -7.44 22.34 3.12
C PRO A 51 -6.09 21.72 3.49
N PHE A 52 -5.89 21.32 4.75
CA PHE A 52 -4.69 20.64 5.20
C PHE A 52 -4.55 19.25 4.55
N PHE A 53 -5.63 18.46 4.49
CA PHE A 53 -5.62 17.17 3.80
C PHE A 53 -5.34 17.32 2.30
N ALA A 54 -5.93 18.33 1.65
CA ALA A 54 -5.65 18.62 0.24
C ALA A 54 -4.17 18.99 0.02
N PHE A 55 -3.59 19.82 0.89
CA PHE A 55 -2.17 20.13 0.86
C PHE A 55 -1.29 18.88 1.05
N MET A 56 -1.60 18.05 2.04
CA MET A 56 -0.87 16.80 2.29
C MET A 56 -0.95 15.84 1.10
N LEU A 57 -2.09 15.75 0.43
CA LEU A 57 -2.25 14.93 -0.78
C LEU A 57 -1.36 15.45 -1.93
N ILE A 58 -1.27 16.77 -2.11
CA ILE A 58 -0.35 17.37 -3.09
C ILE A 58 1.10 17.03 -2.75
N VAL A 59 1.49 17.10 -1.48
CA VAL A 59 2.83 16.74 -1.00
C VAL A 59 3.13 15.27 -1.32
N VAL A 60 2.22 14.35 -0.99
CA VAL A 60 2.37 12.91 -1.28
C VAL A 60 2.53 12.66 -2.78
N ILE A 61 1.71 13.30 -3.62
CA ILE A 61 1.84 13.20 -5.09
C ILE A 61 3.18 13.77 -5.57
N GLY A 62 3.60 14.93 -5.06
CA GLY A 62 4.85 15.58 -5.44
C GLY A 62 6.08 14.74 -5.12
N PHE A 63 6.16 14.21 -3.89
CA PHE A 63 7.22 13.30 -3.49
C PHE A 63 7.14 11.95 -4.23
N GLY A 64 5.94 11.41 -4.45
CA GLY A 64 5.73 10.20 -5.27
C GLY A 64 6.21 10.39 -6.70
N HIS A 65 5.94 11.53 -7.32
CA HIS A 65 6.45 11.85 -8.65
C HIS A 65 7.98 11.97 -8.66
N ALA A 66 8.57 12.66 -7.68
CA ALA A 66 10.02 12.81 -7.56
C ALA A 66 10.73 11.45 -7.39
N MET A 67 10.20 10.59 -6.52
CA MET A 67 10.73 9.23 -6.32
C MET A 67 10.58 8.36 -7.57
N PHE A 68 9.46 8.47 -8.28
CA PHE A 68 9.27 7.76 -9.54
C PHE A 68 10.33 8.17 -10.56
N VAL A 69 10.56 9.48 -10.76
CA VAL A 69 11.60 9.96 -11.68
C VAL A 69 12.99 9.46 -11.28
N LEU A 70 13.27 9.40 -9.97
CA LEU A 70 14.57 8.97 -9.45
C LEU A 70 14.81 7.46 -9.58
N LEU A 71 13.78 6.64 -9.33
CA LEU A 71 13.94 5.20 -9.04
C LEU A 71 13.24 4.27 -10.04
N HIS A 72 12.42 4.79 -10.96
CA HIS A 72 11.74 3.97 -11.98
C HIS A 72 12.72 3.20 -12.89
N LYS A 73 13.92 3.75 -13.09
CA LYS A 73 15.00 3.11 -13.88
C LYS A 73 16.29 2.97 -13.08
N ALA A 74 16.17 2.76 -11.77
CA ALA A 74 17.31 2.54 -10.91
C ALA A 74 18.17 1.37 -11.44
N ASP A 75 19.50 1.55 -11.43
CA ASP A 75 20.45 0.54 -11.89
C ASP A 75 20.31 -0.72 -11.02
N PRO A 76 20.31 -1.94 -11.56
CA PRO A 76 20.31 -3.17 -10.75
C PRO A 76 21.44 -3.21 -9.71
N SER A 77 22.58 -2.51 -9.92
CA SER A 77 23.64 -2.38 -8.91
C SER A 77 23.26 -1.52 -7.69
N SER A 78 22.19 -0.73 -7.78
CA SER A 78 21.68 0.10 -6.68
C SER A 78 20.75 -0.67 -5.73
N PHE A 79 20.26 -1.83 -6.16
CA PHE A 79 19.54 -2.74 -5.28
C PHE A 79 20.52 -3.54 -4.43
N ARG A 80 20.31 -3.53 -3.11
CA ARG A 80 21.04 -4.43 -2.21
C ARG A 80 20.46 -5.83 -2.36
N ILE A 81 21.07 -6.63 -3.21
CA ILE A 81 20.71 -8.03 -3.39
C ILE A 81 21.44 -8.84 -2.32
N ASP A 82 20.70 -9.26 -1.30
CA ASP A 82 21.27 -10.16 -0.30
C ASP A 82 21.45 -11.55 -0.96
N SER A 83 22.66 -12.09 -0.86
CA SER A 83 22.97 -13.46 -1.30
C SER A 83 23.18 -14.33 -0.07
N TYR A 84 22.52 -15.48 -0.03
CA TYR A 84 22.65 -16.42 1.06
C TYR A 84 23.44 -17.63 0.57
N SER A 85 24.56 -17.91 1.22
CA SER A 85 25.33 -19.12 0.99
C SER A 85 25.16 -20.05 2.18
N ILE A 86 24.88 -21.31 1.91
CA ILE A 86 24.91 -22.35 2.92
C ILE A 86 26.15 -23.18 2.62
N VAL A 87 27.14 -22.99 3.49
CA VAL A 87 28.47 -23.62 3.41
C VAL A 87 28.53 -24.66 4.51
N ASP A 88 28.86 -25.91 4.17
CA ASP A 88 29.08 -26.96 5.16
C ASP A 88 30.53 -26.88 5.68
N PRO A 89 30.75 -26.51 6.97
CA PRO A 89 32.09 -26.36 7.53
C PRO A 89 32.90 -27.68 7.56
N ASN A 90 32.23 -28.83 7.46
CA ASN A 90 32.86 -30.15 7.54
C ASN A 90 33.11 -30.79 6.16
N ASN A 91 32.92 -30.04 5.07
CA ASN A 91 33.13 -30.52 3.70
C ASN A 91 34.62 -30.62 3.31
N VAL A 92 35.38 -31.44 4.04
CA VAL A 92 36.85 -31.50 3.89
C VAL A 92 37.33 -32.80 3.24
N THR A 93 36.49 -33.82 2.99
CA THR A 93 37.04 -35.09 2.46
C THR A 93 36.24 -35.84 1.39
N ASN A 94 34.93 -35.64 1.20
CA ASN A 94 34.16 -36.44 0.22
C ASN A 94 33.09 -35.70 -0.60
N ASN A 95 32.91 -34.38 -0.43
CA ASN A 95 31.99 -33.55 -1.21
C ASN A 95 30.59 -34.16 -1.44
N LEU A 96 30.01 -34.76 -0.38
CA LEU A 96 28.71 -35.43 -0.44
C LEU A 96 27.55 -34.46 -0.66
N PHE A 97 27.75 -33.18 -0.30
CA PHE A 97 26.79 -32.10 -0.52
C PHE A 97 27.54 -30.89 -1.12
N PRO A 98 27.10 -30.36 -2.28
CA PRO A 98 27.69 -29.15 -2.84
C PRO A 98 27.23 -27.91 -2.07
N ASP A 99 28.15 -26.96 -1.88
CA ASP A 99 27.79 -25.61 -1.42
C ASP A 99 26.78 -25.00 -2.39
N TYR A 100 25.71 -24.43 -1.85
CA TYR A 100 24.69 -23.77 -2.66
C TYR A 100 24.62 -22.28 -2.34
N GLN A 101 24.56 -21.48 -3.39
CA GLN A 101 24.31 -20.05 -3.31
C GLN A 101 22.90 -19.75 -3.82
N ILE A 102 22.10 -19.16 -2.95
CA ILE A 102 20.79 -18.62 -3.30
C ILE A 102 20.99 -17.15 -3.62
N GLN A 103 20.79 -16.79 -4.88
CA GLN A 103 20.82 -15.42 -5.35
C GLN A 103 19.38 -14.92 -5.50
N HIS A 104 19.05 -13.83 -4.82
CA HIS A 104 17.78 -13.16 -5.01
C HIS A 104 17.78 -12.45 -6.37
N GLN A 105 16.82 -12.76 -7.24
CA GLN A 105 16.67 -12.06 -8.51
C GLN A 105 15.68 -10.93 -8.33
N VAL A 106 16.13 -9.69 -8.56
CA VAL A 106 15.32 -8.49 -8.45
C VAL A 106 14.86 -8.05 -9.84
N ASN A 107 13.55 -7.96 -10.05
CA ASN A 107 12.97 -7.37 -11.25
C ASN A 107 12.60 -5.90 -11.01
N GLN A 108 13.48 -4.98 -11.39
CA GLN A 108 13.29 -3.53 -11.23
C GLN A 108 12.03 -2.95 -11.90
N ASN A 109 11.46 -3.66 -12.88
CA ASN A 109 10.24 -3.24 -13.58
C ASN A 109 8.97 -3.78 -12.90
N SER A 110 9.12 -4.54 -11.81
CA SER A 110 8.03 -5.08 -11.01
C SER A 110 7.78 -4.18 -9.79
N ARG A 111 6.51 -3.87 -9.53
CA ARG A 111 6.08 -3.19 -8.29
C ARG A 111 6.50 -3.95 -7.03
N LEU A 112 6.53 -5.28 -7.10
CA LEU A 112 6.84 -6.14 -5.95
C LEU A 112 8.30 -6.02 -5.49
N ASP A 113 9.20 -5.73 -6.42
CA ASP A 113 10.63 -5.63 -6.15
C ASP A 113 11.08 -4.16 -6.08
N ASN A 114 10.41 -3.29 -6.83
CA ASN A 114 10.62 -1.84 -6.84
C ASN A 114 9.28 -1.11 -6.75
N TYR A 115 8.90 -0.67 -5.55
CA TYR A 115 7.67 0.09 -5.34
C TYR A 115 7.60 1.39 -6.15
N TYR A 116 8.75 1.93 -6.57
CA TYR A 116 8.85 3.17 -7.34
C TYR A 116 8.90 2.94 -8.86
N SER A 117 8.72 1.69 -9.31
CA SER A 117 8.69 1.31 -10.74
C SER A 117 7.50 1.84 -11.52
N PHE A 118 6.41 2.24 -10.86
CA PHE A 118 5.24 2.84 -11.53
C PHE A 118 4.81 4.09 -10.78
N PHE A 119 4.24 5.06 -11.49
CA PHE A 119 3.83 6.33 -10.90
C PHE A 119 2.86 6.14 -9.72
N PHE A 120 1.79 5.37 -9.91
CA PHE A 120 0.78 5.15 -8.86
C PHE A 120 1.35 4.38 -7.67
N SER A 121 2.18 3.37 -7.92
CA SER A 121 2.88 2.62 -6.86
C SER A 121 3.86 3.49 -6.09
N SER A 122 4.50 4.44 -6.76
CA SER A 122 5.40 5.41 -6.14
C SER A 122 4.64 6.37 -5.21
N VAL A 123 3.50 6.89 -5.67
CA VAL A 123 2.62 7.74 -4.85
C VAL A 123 2.08 6.97 -3.65
N GLU A 124 1.67 5.73 -3.86
CA GLU A 124 1.21 4.82 -2.81
C GLU A 124 2.31 4.53 -1.78
N ALA A 125 3.53 4.21 -2.21
CA ALA A 125 4.66 4.02 -1.30
C ALA A 125 4.92 5.27 -0.46
N VAL A 126 4.79 6.45 -1.08
CA VAL A 126 4.92 7.75 -0.40
C VAL A 126 3.72 8.06 0.53
N PHE A 127 2.56 7.45 0.31
CA PHE A 127 1.44 7.53 1.23
C PHE A 127 1.66 6.62 2.45
N PHE A 128 2.07 5.37 2.25
CA PHE A 128 2.23 4.42 3.34
C PHE A 128 3.37 4.76 4.29
N TRP A 129 4.53 5.20 3.77
CA TRP A 129 5.66 5.57 4.64
C TRP A 129 5.41 6.86 5.45
N THR A 130 4.59 7.82 4.96
CA THR A 130 4.24 9.04 5.70
C THR A 130 3.29 8.71 6.86
N ASN A 131 2.55 7.61 6.72
CA ASN A 131 1.72 7.02 7.76
C ASN A 131 2.47 5.96 8.62
N GLY A 132 3.76 5.71 8.36
CA GLY A 132 4.58 4.75 9.09
C GLY A 132 4.24 3.27 8.86
N ARG A 133 3.45 2.94 7.83
CA ARG A 133 2.97 1.56 7.54
C ARG A 133 3.65 0.96 6.30
N TRP A 134 4.97 1.00 6.29
CA TRP A 134 5.78 0.55 5.15
C TRP A 134 5.68 -0.97 4.90
N ASP A 135 5.43 -1.74 5.94
CA ASP A 135 5.28 -3.19 5.93
C ASP A 135 4.03 -3.68 5.17
N GLN A 136 3.02 -2.83 4.98
CA GLN A 136 1.76 -3.23 4.35
C GLN A 136 1.81 -3.27 2.81
N ILE A 137 2.81 -2.64 2.19
CA ILE A 137 2.85 -2.41 0.73
C ILE A 137 3.04 -3.72 -0.07
N ASN A 138 3.72 -4.73 0.48
CA ASN A 138 3.95 -6.03 -0.21
C ASN A 138 2.98 -7.15 0.17
N GLN A 139 2.10 -6.93 1.15
CA GLN A 139 1.31 -8.03 1.71
C GLN A 139 0.13 -8.41 0.80
N TRP A 140 -0.32 -7.50 -0.06
CA TRP A 140 -1.56 -7.65 -0.81
C TRP A 140 -1.43 -7.13 -2.24
N ASP A 141 -1.62 -8.01 -3.23
CA ASP A 141 -1.71 -7.63 -4.65
C ASP A 141 -3.19 -7.36 -5.03
N ASN A 142 -3.81 -6.39 -4.35
CA ASN A 142 -5.21 -6.04 -4.58
C ASN A 142 -5.45 -4.53 -4.46
N TYR A 143 -5.72 -3.89 -5.61
CA TYR A 143 -5.96 -2.45 -5.69
C TYR A 143 -7.13 -1.97 -4.83
N ALA A 144 -8.15 -2.80 -4.59
CA ALA A 144 -9.30 -2.40 -3.78
C ALA A 144 -8.91 -2.27 -2.30
N LEU A 145 -8.00 -3.12 -1.82
CA LEU A 145 -7.47 -3.01 -0.47
C LEU A 145 -6.64 -1.73 -0.33
N ASP A 146 -5.82 -1.40 -1.33
CA ASP A 146 -4.99 -0.19 -1.34
C ASP A 146 -5.89 1.07 -1.25
N VAL A 147 -6.94 1.13 -2.07
CA VAL A 147 -7.91 2.24 -2.04
C VAL A 147 -8.64 2.32 -0.70
N MET A 148 -9.12 1.20 -0.15
CA MET A 148 -9.80 1.19 1.15
C MET A 148 -8.88 1.64 2.29
N THR A 149 -7.61 1.24 2.22
CA THR A 149 -6.61 1.58 3.22
C THR A 149 -6.24 3.05 3.18
N ILE A 150 -6.16 3.63 1.99
CA ILE A 150 -5.99 5.08 1.79
C ILE A 150 -7.20 5.83 2.35
N LEU A 151 -8.42 5.42 1.98
CA LEU A 151 -9.66 6.05 2.45
C LEU A 151 -9.83 5.98 3.97
N GLY A 152 -9.43 4.87 4.59
CA GLY A 152 -9.50 4.70 6.04
C GLY A 152 -8.40 5.42 6.83
N SER A 153 -7.36 5.93 6.16
CA SER A 153 -6.24 6.64 6.81
C SER A 153 -6.30 8.16 6.67
N LEU A 154 -7.24 8.67 5.86
CA LEU A 154 -7.58 10.09 5.71
C LEU A 154 -8.72 10.45 6.67
#